data_AF-A0A6J2YA85-F1
#
_entry.id   AF-A0A6J2YA85-F1
#
_cell.length_a   1.000
_cell.length_b   1.000
_cell.length_c   1.000
_cell.angle_alpha   90.00
_cell.angle_beta   90.00
_cell.angle_gamma   90.00
#
_symmetry.space_group_name_H-M   'P 1'
#
loop_
_entity.id
_entity.type
_entity.pdbx_description
1 polymer ?
#
loop_
_entity_poly.entity_id
_entity_poly.type
_entity_poly.pdbx_seq_one_letter_code
_entity_poly.pdbx_strand_id
1 'polypeptide(L)'
;MATDKDAKSPNTQFGSILKPLKAVLHGPPASGKTAIANRICRRYGAHYVSVKTMIEETLEDLRHNIAMAKETAGQKLEKRKEDIQDEEVEEEEEEEEEGDIADDRDIQQWEEQIRDINALLSQSPNNKLPDDYVVRLMRVFLSKDRCQSHGYVLDGFPKTLQQAKELFGQAAEAPKDTSEQAKGETIPEEVAGEGGDMLKVGGAVGNASIDIMPDFVISLQADDDFLCERVMRLPERDIQGTHYDEPNMIRRLMEFRENNTPDNTVLTFFDEADIHPILIDLMDEAVEDLECILKYLYNIFGPPIPGIGLSDEEEERLKKLEQEEQRLKQQAYMLEKQLAEEQAKKDYEDKMEKWAETLEKLQMEEEKIIAAETEPLRFYLMKYVFPTLTQGLLEVAKIRPDDPVDYLAEYLFKINPEGKMFDPSFNREGEDLLQQSESVSQNIKHE
;
A
#
# COMPACT_ATOMS: atom_id res chain seq x y z
N MET A 1 59.28 -29.16 -8.95
CA MET A 1 58.66 -30.31 -8.25
C MET A 1 58.47 -29.92 -6.80
N ALA A 2 57.24 -29.59 -6.42
CA ALA A 2 56.68 -29.62 -5.06
C ALA A 2 55.33 -28.89 -5.16
N THR A 3 54.28 -29.66 -5.35
CA THR A 3 52.88 -29.22 -5.37
C THR A 3 52.35 -29.30 -3.94
N ASP A 4 51.99 -28.15 -3.36
CA ASP A 4 51.25 -28.10 -2.10
C ASP A 4 49.77 -27.94 -2.46
N LYS A 5 49.01 -29.03 -2.34
CA LYS A 5 47.57 -29.13 -2.53
C LYS A 5 47.02 -29.91 -1.35
N ASP A 6 46.76 -29.22 -0.24
CA ASP A 6 45.95 -29.73 0.86
C ASP A 6 45.01 -28.62 1.35
N ALA A 7 44.08 -28.21 0.48
CA ALA A 7 42.85 -27.56 0.89
C ALA A 7 41.81 -28.67 1.12
N LYS A 8 41.72 -29.14 2.37
CA LYS A 8 40.61 -29.99 2.84
C LYS A 8 39.31 -29.20 2.72
N SER A 9 38.55 -29.47 1.68
CA SER A 9 37.12 -29.19 1.60
C SER A 9 36.42 -29.85 2.81
N PRO A 10 35.61 -29.12 3.60
CA PRO A 10 34.87 -29.75 4.67
C PRO A 10 33.84 -30.72 4.08
N ASN A 11 34.01 -31.98 4.49
CA ASN A 11 33.15 -33.14 4.30
C ASN A 11 31.71 -32.82 3.88
N THR A 12 31.40 -33.10 2.61
CA THR A 12 30.06 -33.51 2.17
C THR A 12 29.77 -34.89 2.80
N GLN A 13 29.28 -34.90 4.03
CA GLN A 13 28.77 -36.10 4.69
C GLN A 13 27.38 -35.83 5.27
N PHE A 14 26.38 -35.69 4.42
CA PHE A 14 25.03 -36.16 4.74
C PHE A 14 24.39 -36.59 3.41
N GLY A 15 24.21 -37.89 3.21
CA GLY A 15 23.12 -38.36 2.35
C GLY A 15 21.83 -38.03 3.09
N SER A 16 21.34 -36.81 2.94
CA SER A 16 20.23 -36.30 3.73
C SER A 16 18.92 -36.60 3.03
N ILE A 17 18.06 -37.33 3.74
CA ILE A 17 16.61 -37.16 3.64
C ILE A 17 16.36 -35.66 3.63
N LEU A 18 15.84 -35.12 2.52
CA LEU A 18 15.52 -33.70 2.36
C LEU A 18 14.47 -33.34 3.41
N LYS A 19 14.89 -32.64 4.46
CA LYS A 19 14.01 -32.17 5.53
C LYS A 19 13.48 -30.76 5.19
N PRO A 20 12.22 -30.46 5.52
CA PRO A 20 11.67 -29.13 5.35
C PRO A 20 12.44 -28.10 6.17
N LEU A 21 12.68 -26.91 5.61
CA LEU A 21 13.49 -25.86 6.22
C LEU A 21 12.75 -25.25 7.42
N LYS A 22 13.32 -25.36 8.63
CA LYS A 22 12.82 -24.70 9.84
C LYS A 22 13.83 -23.66 10.31
N ALA A 23 13.49 -22.38 10.22
CA ALA A 23 14.41 -21.30 10.54
C ALA A 23 13.78 -20.23 11.45
N VAL A 24 14.59 -19.62 12.32
CA VAL A 24 14.22 -18.47 13.15
C VAL A 24 15.07 -17.26 12.78
N LEU A 25 14.43 -16.12 12.56
CA LEU A 25 15.07 -14.85 12.30
C LEU A 25 15.04 -13.95 13.54
N HIS A 26 16.23 -13.67 14.05
CA HIS A 26 16.50 -12.79 15.17
C HIS A 26 17.21 -11.51 14.69
N GLY A 27 16.99 -10.39 15.40
CA GLY A 27 17.68 -9.12 15.10
C GLY A 27 16.82 -7.88 15.34
N PRO A 28 17.45 -6.69 15.37
CA PRO A 28 16.81 -5.43 15.76
C PRO A 28 15.74 -4.99 14.75
N PRO A 29 14.76 -4.15 15.13
CA PRO A 29 13.77 -3.61 14.18
C PRO A 29 14.45 -2.90 13.00
N ALA A 30 13.78 -2.86 11.84
CA ALA A 30 14.30 -2.31 10.58
C ALA A 30 15.54 -2.98 9.95
N SER A 31 16.08 -4.06 10.53
CA SER A 31 17.20 -4.81 9.94
C SER A 31 16.88 -5.58 8.65
N GLY A 32 15.60 -5.61 8.23
CA GLY A 32 15.19 -6.29 7.00
C GLY A 32 14.84 -7.77 7.15
N LYS A 33 14.69 -8.28 8.38
CA LYS A 33 14.26 -9.66 8.66
C LYS A 33 13.09 -10.11 7.79
N THR A 34 12.01 -9.33 7.74
CA THR A 34 10.82 -9.65 6.95
C THR A 34 11.10 -9.81 5.47
N ALA A 35 12.01 -9.02 4.90
CA ALA A 35 12.41 -9.15 3.50
C ALA A 35 13.19 -10.46 3.26
N ILE A 36 14.13 -10.78 4.17
CA ILE A 36 14.88 -12.04 4.14
C ILE A 36 13.95 -13.24 4.32
N ALA A 37 13.04 -13.19 5.29
CA ALA A 37 12.05 -14.22 5.59
C ALA A 37 11.21 -14.56 4.36
N ASN A 38 10.59 -13.54 3.75
CA ASN A 38 9.76 -13.73 2.57
C ASN A 38 10.55 -14.32 1.40
N ARG A 39 11.82 -13.95 1.24
CA ARG A 39 12.65 -14.46 0.15
C ARG A 39 13.08 -15.91 0.38
N ILE A 40 13.39 -16.28 1.62
CA ILE A 40 13.63 -17.68 2.02
C ILE A 40 12.36 -18.51 1.83
N CYS A 41 11.21 -18.04 2.32
CA CYS A 41 9.93 -18.73 2.18
C CYS A 41 9.57 -18.97 0.71
N ARG A 42 9.74 -17.97 -0.15
CA ARG A 42 9.52 -18.12 -1.59
C ARG A 42 10.43 -19.21 -2.17
N ARG A 43 11.74 -19.16 -1.92
CA ARG A 43 12.68 -20.11 -2.52
C ARG A 43 12.49 -21.54 -2.02
N TYR A 44 12.28 -21.73 -0.73
CA TYR A 44 12.18 -23.08 -0.12
C TYR A 44 10.76 -23.61 -0.02
N GLY A 45 9.74 -22.81 -0.35
CA GLY A 45 8.33 -23.15 -0.15
C GLY A 45 7.91 -23.17 1.33
N ALA A 46 8.76 -22.67 2.23
CA ALA A 46 8.51 -22.67 3.67
C ALA A 46 7.42 -21.67 4.05
N HIS A 47 6.71 -21.95 5.14
CA HIS A 47 5.64 -21.10 5.63
C HIS A 47 6.18 -19.86 6.36
N TYR A 48 5.79 -18.66 5.97
CA TYR A 48 6.16 -17.44 6.69
C TYR A 48 5.31 -17.30 7.96
N VAL A 49 5.96 -17.23 9.12
CA VAL A 49 5.27 -17.17 10.42
C VAL A 49 5.73 -15.94 11.19
N SER A 50 4.82 -15.01 11.40
CA SER A 50 4.97 -13.90 12.34
C SER A 50 3.80 -13.93 13.31
N VAL A 51 3.92 -13.28 14.47
CA VAL A 51 2.80 -13.22 15.43
C VAL A 51 1.53 -12.67 14.77
N LYS A 52 1.68 -11.67 13.89
CA LYS A 52 0.55 -11.08 13.16
C LYS A 52 -0.08 -12.06 12.17
N THR A 53 0.73 -12.64 11.28
CA THR A 53 0.23 -13.58 10.25
C THR A 53 -0.35 -14.85 10.87
N MET A 54 0.24 -15.34 11.96
CA MET A 54 -0.31 -16.46 12.73
C MET A 54 -1.72 -16.13 13.24
N ILE A 55 -1.94 -14.96 13.84
CA ILE A 55 -3.25 -14.57 14.35
C ILE A 55 -4.25 -14.47 13.19
N GLU A 56 -3.89 -13.78 12.11
CA GLU A 56 -4.75 -13.61 10.94
C GLU A 56 -5.16 -14.97 10.34
N GLU A 57 -4.20 -15.86 10.09
CA GLU A 57 -4.46 -17.19 9.53
C GLU A 57 -5.25 -18.09 10.50
N THR A 58 -4.98 -18.05 11.81
CA THR A 58 -5.77 -18.81 12.77
C THR A 58 -7.23 -18.35 12.81
N LEU A 59 -7.48 -17.04 12.69
CA LEU A 59 -8.84 -16.50 12.60
C LEU A 59 -9.52 -16.91 11.28
N GLU A 60 -8.79 -16.92 10.17
CA GLU A 60 -9.30 -17.40 8.88
C GLU A 60 -9.64 -18.89 8.91
N ASP A 61 -8.75 -19.73 9.47
CA ASP A 61 -8.98 -21.17 9.63
C ASP A 61 -10.22 -21.44 10.49
N LEU A 62 -10.36 -20.75 11.64
CA LEU A 62 -11.52 -20.89 12.51
C LEU A 62 -12.81 -20.47 11.80
N ARG A 63 -12.80 -19.37 11.04
CA ARG A 63 -13.95 -18.93 10.23
C ARG A 63 -14.30 -19.93 9.13
N HIS A 64 -13.28 -20.49 8.47
CA HIS A 64 -13.47 -21.50 7.44
C HIS A 64 -14.08 -22.77 8.02
N ASN A 65 -13.57 -23.24 9.16
CA ASN A 65 -14.11 -24.41 9.86
C ASN A 65 -15.58 -24.21 10.27
N ILE A 66 -15.93 -23.02 10.79
CA ILE A 66 -17.33 -22.67 11.09
C ILE A 66 -18.21 -22.69 9.83
N ALA A 67 -17.73 -22.13 8.71
CA ALA A 67 -18.48 -22.10 7.46
C ALA A 67 -18.72 -23.52 6.90
N MET A 68 -17.67 -24.35 6.88
CA MET A 68 -17.74 -25.74 6.44
C MET A 68 -18.69 -26.56 7.31
N ALA A 69 -18.62 -26.41 8.64
CA ALA A 69 -19.50 -27.11 9.57
C ALA A 69 -20.98 -26.71 9.37
N LYS A 70 -21.26 -25.41 9.23
CA LYS A 70 -22.62 -24.89 8.93
C LYS A 70 -23.14 -25.38 7.58
N GLU A 71 -22.29 -25.47 6.56
CA GLU A 71 -22.67 -25.98 5.25
C GLU A 71 -22.96 -27.49 5.28
N THR A 72 -22.13 -28.28 5.96
CA THR A 72 -22.38 -29.72 6.14
C THR A 72 -23.66 -29.99 6.94
N ALA A 73 -23.96 -29.17 7.96
CA ALA A 73 -25.23 -29.24 8.69
C ALA A 73 -26.43 -28.90 7.78
N GLY A 74 -26.30 -27.88 6.93
CA GLY A 74 -27.32 -27.51 5.94
C GLY A 74 -27.60 -28.63 4.92
N GLN A 75 -26.54 -29.25 4.37
CA GLN A 75 -26.66 -30.36 3.41
C GLN A 75 -27.24 -31.64 4.05
N LYS A 76 -26.93 -31.93 5.32
CA LYS A 76 -27.57 -33.04 6.07
C LYS A 76 -29.06 -32.77 6.29
N LEU A 77 -29.44 -31.51 6.54
CA LEU A 77 -30.84 -31.10 6.72
C LEU A 77 -31.64 -31.16 5.42
N GLU A 78 -31.04 -30.80 4.28
CA GLU A 78 -31.67 -30.92 2.96
C GLU A 78 -31.86 -32.38 2.54
N LYS A 79 -30.86 -33.25 2.74
CA LYS A 79 -31.01 -34.69 2.47
C LYS A 79 -32.10 -35.33 3.32
N ARG A 80 -32.18 -35.01 4.62
CA ARG A 80 -33.26 -35.48 5.49
C ARG A 80 -34.64 -34.98 5.04
N LYS A 81 -34.75 -33.78 4.44
CA LYS A 81 -36.03 -33.28 3.90
C LYS A 81 -36.46 -33.97 2.61
N GLU A 82 -35.52 -34.41 1.78
CA GLU A 82 -35.81 -35.24 0.60
C GLU A 82 -36.26 -36.65 1.02
N ASP A 83 -35.62 -37.25 2.02
CA ASP A 83 -35.98 -38.60 2.52
C ASP A 83 -37.38 -38.64 3.20
N ILE A 84 -37.83 -37.54 3.84
CA ILE A 84 -39.16 -37.44 4.47
C ILE A 84 -40.29 -37.32 3.42
N GLN A 85 -39.99 -36.99 2.17
CA GLN A 85 -41.02 -36.78 1.14
C GLN A 85 -41.46 -38.06 0.43
N ASP A 86 -40.77 -39.20 0.65
CA ASP A 86 -41.05 -40.49 0.02
C ASP A 86 -41.76 -41.52 0.93
N GLU A 87 -41.97 -41.26 2.22
CA GLU A 87 -42.76 -42.14 3.11
C GLU A 87 -44.04 -41.44 3.62
N GLU A 88 -45.18 -41.90 3.10
CA GLU A 88 -46.51 -41.54 3.62
C GLU A 88 -46.67 -42.00 5.08
N VAL A 89 -46.77 -41.02 5.98
CA VAL A 89 -47.35 -41.00 7.34
C VAL A 89 -47.75 -42.36 7.93
N GLU A 90 -47.00 -42.82 8.94
CA GLU A 90 -47.62 -43.37 10.15
C GLU A 90 -47.15 -42.56 11.36
N GLU A 91 -48.13 -42.14 12.17
CA GLU A 91 -47.97 -41.43 13.42
C GLU A 91 -47.16 -42.30 14.40
N GLU A 92 -46.06 -41.79 14.96
CA GLU A 92 -45.63 -42.13 16.31
C GLU A 92 -44.57 -41.13 16.82
N GLU A 93 -44.92 -40.53 17.96
CA GLU A 93 -44.08 -39.93 19.01
C GLU A 93 -43.20 -38.71 18.67
N GLU A 94 -43.52 -37.58 19.33
CA GLU A 94 -42.60 -36.50 19.64
C GLU A 94 -41.47 -37.06 20.54
N GLU A 95 -40.55 -37.80 19.93
CA GLU A 95 -39.22 -37.93 20.50
C GLU A 95 -38.47 -36.65 20.13
N GLU A 96 -38.29 -35.78 21.12
CA GLU A 96 -37.18 -34.80 21.14
C GLU A 96 -35.85 -35.58 21.17
N GLU A 97 -35.57 -36.37 20.14
CA GLU A 97 -34.30 -37.08 20.01
C GLU A 97 -33.30 -36.14 19.35
N GLU A 98 -32.49 -35.53 20.22
CA GLU A 98 -31.10 -35.06 20.07
C GLU A 98 -30.44 -35.35 18.70
N GLY A 99 -30.94 -34.71 17.64
CA GLY A 99 -30.30 -34.70 16.34
C GLY A 99 -29.00 -33.89 16.38
N ASP A 100 -27.88 -34.58 16.56
CA ASP A 100 -26.51 -34.12 16.27
C ASP A 100 -26.07 -32.80 16.96
N ILE A 101 -26.12 -32.76 18.30
CA ILE A 101 -25.53 -31.70 19.16
C ILE A 101 -23.97 -31.69 19.10
N ALA A 102 -23.35 -32.48 18.22
CA ALA A 102 -21.89 -32.49 18.04
C ALA A 102 -21.42 -31.32 17.17
N ASP A 103 -22.19 -30.92 16.15
CA ASP A 103 -21.79 -29.86 15.21
C ASP A 103 -21.94 -28.46 15.85
N ASP A 104 -22.90 -28.26 16.76
CA ASP A 104 -23.15 -26.94 17.37
C ASP A 104 -22.15 -26.60 18.49
N ARG A 105 -21.66 -27.59 19.23
CA ARG A 105 -20.67 -27.40 20.32
C ARG A 105 -19.31 -26.98 19.80
N ASP A 106 -18.84 -27.59 18.70
CA ASP A 106 -17.54 -27.24 18.11
C ASP A 106 -17.59 -25.88 17.42
N ILE A 107 -18.71 -25.54 16.75
CA ILE A 107 -18.96 -24.20 16.21
C ILE A 107 -18.96 -23.16 17.34
N GLN A 108 -19.65 -23.42 18.45
CA GLN A 108 -19.67 -22.53 19.61
C GLN A 108 -18.26 -22.32 20.20
N GLN A 109 -17.45 -23.38 20.30
CA GLN A 109 -16.06 -23.28 20.76
C GLN A 109 -15.20 -22.44 19.81
N TRP A 110 -15.30 -22.63 18.48
CA TRP A 110 -14.55 -21.81 17.52
C TRP A 110 -15.00 -20.34 17.54
N GLU A 111 -16.31 -20.08 17.67
CA GLU A 111 -16.85 -18.73 17.79
C GLU A 111 -16.44 -18.05 19.10
N GLU A 112 -16.33 -18.81 20.20
CA GLU A 112 -15.80 -18.32 21.48
C GLU A 112 -14.31 -18.02 21.37
N GLN A 113 -13.51 -18.91 20.76
CA GLN A 113 -12.09 -18.65 20.51
C GLN A 113 -11.85 -17.41 19.65
N ILE A 114 -12.65 -17.20 18.58
CA ILE A 114 -12.59 -15.97 17.78
C ILE A 114 -12.94 -14.75 18.64
N ARG A 115 -13.97 -14.85 19.49
CA ARG A 115 -14.36 -13.75 20.39
C ARG A 115 -13.25 -13.42 21.39
N ASP A 116 -12.65 -14.43 21.99
CA ASP A 116 -11.56 -14.28 22.96
C ASP A 116 -10.33 -13.62 22.33
N ILE A 117 -9.90 -14.10 21.17
CA ILE A 117 -8.78 -13.50 20.43
C ILE A 117 -9.09 -12.03 20.12
N ASN A 118 -10.27 -11.72 19.58
CA ASN A 118 -10.64 -10.35 19.25
C ASN A 118 -10.81 -9.46 20.49
N ALA A 119 -11.31 -10.00 21.61
CA ALA A 119 -11.44 -9.28 22.87
C ALA A 119 -10.07 -8.93 23.45
N LEU A 120 -9.13 -9.88 23.48
CA LEU A 120 -7.76 -9.67 23.96
C LEU A 120 -6.98 -8.66 23.09
N LEU A 121 -7.23 -8.67 21.77
CA LEU A 121 -6.69 -7.69 20.84
C LEU A 121 -7.25 -6.29 21.09
N SER A 122 -8.57 -6.17 21.28
CA SER A 122 -9.26 -4.88 21.48
C SER A 122 -8.98 -4.24 22.84
N GLN A 123 -8.75 -5.04 23.88
CA GLN A 123 -8.46 -4.55 25.24
C GLN A 123 -7.02 -4.04 25.38
N SER A 124 -6.13 -4.45 24.50
CA SER A 124 -4.70 -4.14 24.61
C SER A 124 -4.35 -2.84 23.85
N PRO A 125 -3.69 -1.85 24.48
CA PRO A 125 -3.41 -0.55 23.87
C PRO A 125 -2.52 -0.59 22.63
N ASN A 126 -1.83 -1.72 22.40
CA ASN A 126 -0.93 -1.93 21.27
C ASN A 126 -1.38 -3.08 20.34
N ASN A 127 -2.63 -3.55 20.46
CA ASN A 127 -3.15 -4.69 19.68
C ASN A 127 -2.27 -5.96 19.82
N LYS A 128 -1.76 -6.21 21.03
CA LYS A 128 -0.87 -7.33 21.36
C LYS A 128 -1.62 -8.34 22.21
N LEU A 129 -1.47 -9.62 21.91
CA LEU A 129 -1.92 -10.70 22.78
C LEU A 129 -0.93 -10.88 23.95
N PRO A 130 -1.38 -11.36 25.12
CA PRO A 130 -0.49 -11.76 26.21
C PRO A 130 0.53 -12.82 25.77
N ASP A 131 1.76 -12.71 26.26
CA ASP A 131 2.89 -13.56 25.83
C ASP A 131 2.58 -15.07 26.00
N ASP A 132 2.03 -15.48 27.13
CA ASP A 132 1.66 -16.89 27.40
C ASP A 132 0.66 -17.43 26.38
N TYR A 133 -0.28 -16.59 25.93
CA TYR A 133 -1.28 -16.97 24.94
C TYR A 133 -0.64 -17.08 23.55
N VAL A 134 0.25 -16.15 23.19
CA VAL A 134 1.01 -16.19 21.93
C VAL A 134 1.87 -17.46 21.86
N VAL A 135 2.57 -17.83 22.94
CA VAL A 135 3.38 -19.06 22.97
C VAL A 135 2.52 -20.31 22.72
N ARG A 136 1.37 -20.42 23.39
CA ARG A 136 0.45 -21.55 23.19
C ARG A 136 -0.08 -21.61 21.76
N LEU A 137 -0.52 -20.48 21.22
CA LEU A 137 -1.05 -20.41 19.85
C LEU A 137 0.04 -20.73 18.82
N MET A 138 1.26 -20.22 19.02
CA MET A 138 2.41 -20.49 18.17
C MET A 138 2.78 -21.97 18.15
N ARG A 139 2.76 -22.64 19.31
CA ARG A 139 3.00 -24.08 19.42
C ARG A 139 2.00 -24.90 18.59
N VAL A 140 0.71 -24.59 18.71
CA VAL A 140 -0.34 -25.25 17.91
C VAL A 140 -0.14 -24.96 16.42
N PHE A 141 0.17 -23.71 16.09
CA PHE A 141 0.37 -23.28 14.70
C PHE A 141 1.56 -23.98 14.02
N LEU A 142 2.70 -24.08 14.71
CA LEU A 142 3.89 -24.78 14.20
C LEU A 142 3.71 -26.31 14.14
N SER A 143 2.74 -26.85 14.89
CA SER A 143 2.39 -28.27 14.85
C SER A 143 1.47 -28.62 13.69
N LYS A 144 0.94 -27.64 12.94
CA LYS A 144 0.11 -27.89 11.75
C LYS A 144 0.90 -28.58 10.65
N ASP A 145 0.22 -29.41 9.86
CA ASP A 145 0.81 -30.16 8.75
C ASP A 145 1.54 -29.27 7.75
N ARG A 146 1.04 -28.06 7.47
CA ARG A 146 1.67 -27.11 6.55
C ARG A 146 3.10 -26.74 6.99
N CYS A 147 3.27 -26.41 8.26
CA CYS A 147 4.57 -26.05 8.85
C CYS A 147 5.49 -27.27 8.99
N GLN A 148 4.93 -28.45 9.24
CA GLN A 148 5.72 -29.68 9.38
C GLN A 148 6.17 -30.28 8.05
N SER A 149 5.35 -30.19 7.00
CA SER A 149 5.63 -30.75 5.67
C SER A 149 6.46 -29.83 4.78
N HIS A 150 6.22 -28.51 4.83
CA HIS A 150 6.89 -27.53 3.97
C HIS A 150 7.96 -26.72 4.72
N GLY A 151 7.97 -26.79 6.06
CA GLY A 151 8.86 -26.01 6.90
C GLY A 151 8.28 -24.66 7.27
N TYR A 152 9.03 -23.89 8.06
CA TYR A 152 8.60 -22.57 8.51
C TYR A 152 9.79 -21.61 8.65
N VAL A 153 9.52 -20.32 8.51
CA VAL A 153 10.45 -19.24 8.87
C VAL A 153 9.76 -18.31 9.86
N LEU A 154 10.26 -18.30 11.09
CA LEU A 154 9.76 -17.43 12.16
C LEU A 154 10.41 -16.05 12.09
N ASP A 155 9.60 -14.99 11.97
CA ASP A 155 10.05 -13.59 11.99
C ASP A 155 9.64 -12.88 13.28
N GLY A 156 10.63 -12.46 14.06
CA GLY A 156 10.44 -11.56 15.19
C GLY A 156 9.87 -12.21 16.45
N PHE A 157 9.86 -13.54 16.53
CA PHE A 157 9.53 -14.34 17.70
C PHE A 157 10.39 -15.60 17.74
N PRO A 158 10.88 -16.06 18.91
CA PRO A 158 10.76 -15.49 20.26
C PRO A 158 11.62 -14.22 20.47
N LYS A 159 11.20 -13.34 21.39
CA LYS A 159 11.92 -12.09 21.72
C LYS A 159 12.67 -12.14 23.04
N THR A 160 12.21 -12.98 23.96
CA THR A 160 12.82 -13.15 25.27
C THR A 160 13.28 -14.60 25.45
N LEU A 161 14.28 -14.79 26.31
CA LEU A 161 14.76 -16.11 26.67
C LEU A 161 13.63 -16.98 27.23
N GLN A 162 12.74 -16.39 28.03
CA GLN A 162 11.59 -17.09 28.60
C GLN A 162 10.62 -17.59 27.53
N GLN A 163 10.28 -16.76 26.53
CA GLN A 163 9.44 -17.19 25.41
C GLN A 163 10.09 -18.33 24.61
N ALA A 164 11.41 -18.30 24.42
CA ALA A 164 12.13 -19.37 23.74
C ALA A 164 12.07 -20.68 24.55
N LYS A 165 12.28 -20.61 25.88
CA LYS A 165 12.15 -21.77 26.77
C LYS A 165 10.73 -22.30 26.86
N GLU A 166 9.72 -21.46 26.86
CA GLU A 166 8.32 -21.91 26.91
C GLU A 166 7.84 -22.48 25.57
N LEU A 167 8.37 -22.00 24.44
CA LEU A 167 8.05 -22.53 23.11
C LEU A 167 8.82 -23.83 22.81
N PHE A 168 10.13 -23.85 23.08
CA PHE A 168 11.04 -24.93 22.66
C PHE A 168 11.64 -25.73 23.83
N GLY A 169 11.62 -25.25 25.07
CA GLY A 169 12.36 -25.84 26.20
C GLY A 169 11.93 -27.26 26.57
N GLN A 170 10.66 -27.63 26.37
CA GLN A 170 10.22 -29.03 26.50
C GLN A 170 10.85 -29.98 25.46
N ALA A 171 11.52 -29.46 24.43
CA ALA A 171 12.29 -30.22 23.44
C ALA A 171 13.76 -30.41 23.83
N ALA A 172 14.32 -29.44 24.55
CA ALA A 172 15.73 -29.39 24.95
C ALA A 172 16.02 -30.27 26.17
N GLU A 173 15.00 -30.58 26.99
CA GLU A 173 15.12 -31.45 28.17
C GLU A 173 14.88 -32.94 27.87
N ALA A 174 14.67 -33.35 26.61
CA ALA A 174 14.60 -34.77 26.26
C ALA A 174 16.03 -35.35 26.18
N PRO A 175 16.47 -36.22 27.11
CA PRO A 175 17.78 -36.82 27.02
C PRO A 175 17.79 -37.80 25.83
N LYS A 176 18.62 -37.49 24.84
CA LYS A 176 19.12 -38.46 23.85
C LYS A 176 20.10 -39.37 24.57
N ASP A 177 19.61 -40.45 25.17
CA ASP A 177 20.30 -41.67 25.63
C ASP A 177 19.31 -42.35 26.60
N THR A 178 18.69 -43.51 26.35
CA THR A 178 19.26 -44.82 26.05
C THR A 178 18.17 -45.75 25.52
N SER A 179 18.40 -46.35 24.37
CA SER A 179 17.86 -47.68 24.08
C SER A 179 18.54 -48.68 25.02
N GLU A 180 17.87 -49.13 26.08
CA GLU A 180 17.94 -50.48 26.65
C GLU A 180 17.19 -50.57 28.00
N GLN A 181 16.15 -51.41 28.03
CA GLN A 181 15.63 -52.21 29.16
C GLN A 181 15.52 -51.56 30.56
N ALA A 182 14.29 -51.44 31.08
CA ALA A 182 13.82 -52.29 32.19
C ALA A 182 12.40 -51.91 32.66
N LYS A 183 11.60 -52.95 32.90
CA LYS A 183 10.34 -52.95 33.65
C LYS A 183 10.58 -52.50 35.10
N GLY A 184 9.60 -51.84 35.72
CA GLY A 184 9.53 -51.75 37.18
C GLY A 184 8.61 -50.64 37.70
N GLU A 185 7.46 -51.08 38.21
CA GLU A 185 6.54 -50.39 39.11
C GLU A 185 7.15 -49.31 40.02
N THR A 186 6.47 -48.17 40.19
CA THR A 186 5.65 -47.89 41.38
C THR A 186 5.04 -46.49 41.31
N ILE A 187 3.76 -46.44 41.65
CA ILE A 187 2.94 -45.25 41.91
C ILE A 187 3.24 -44.76 43.32
N PRO A 188 3.18 -43.44 43.57
CA PRO A 188 2.39 -42.99 44.72
C PRO A 188 1.37 -41.89 44.34
N GLU A 189 0.08 -42.27 44.44
CA GLU A 189 -1.00 -41.52 45.09
C GLU A 189 -0.47 -40.87 46.38
N GLU A 190 -0.84 -39.68 46.85
CA GLU A 190 -2.05 -38.85 46.81
C GLU A 190 -1.62 -37.51 47.42
N VAL A 191 -2.18 -36.37 47.01
CA VAL A 191 -3.10 -35.59 47.89
C VAL A 191 -4.00 -34.73 47.01
N ALA A 192 -5.29 -35.00 47.08
CA ALA A 192 -6.35 -34.21 46.47
C ALA A 192 -6.54 -32.87 47.21
N GLY A 193 -6.74 -31.80 46.43
CA GLY A 193 -7.29 -30.52 46.85
C GLY A 193 -8.21 -30.03 45.75
N GLU A 194 -9.50 -29.97 46.05
CA GLU A 194 -10.63 -29.72 45.16
C GLU A 194 -10.66 -28.30 44.59
N GLY A 195 -11.09 -28.16 43.33
CA GLY A 195 -11.69 -26.93 42.80
C GLY A 195 -11.11 -26.43 41.47
N GLY A 196 -11.76 -26.77 40.36
CA GLY A 196 -11.54 -26.13 39.05
C GLY A 196 -11.54 -27.13 37.90
N ASP A 197 -12.70 -27.31 37.28
CA ASP A 197 -12.89 -28.05 36.03
C ASP A 197 -12.04 -27.40 34.92
N MET A 198 -10.96 -28.07 34.52
CA MET A 198 -10.10 -27.65 33.42
C MET A 198 -9.92 -28.84 32.48
N LEU A 199 -10.41 -28.63 31.26
CA LEU A 199 -10.33 -29.50 30.08
C LEU A 199 -9.20 -30.55 30.16
N LYS A 200 -9.59 -31.82 30.27
CA LYS A 200 -8.72 -32.95 29.97
C LYS A 200 -8.39 -32.95 28.48
N VAL A 201 -7.25 -32.36 28.10
CA VAL A 201 -6.52 -32.72 26.89
C VAL A 201 -5.29 -33.52 27.31
N GLY A 202 -5.53 -34.77 27.70
CA GLY A 202 -4.48 -35.73 28.00
C GLY A 202 -4.06 -36.47 26.73
N GLY A 203 -2.76 -36.48 26.43
CA GLY A 203 -2.16 -37.57 25.65
C GLY A 203 -1.25 -37.25 24.47
N ALA A 204 -0.75 -36.02 24.26
CA ALA A 204 0.12 -35.74 23.10
C ALA A 204 1.29 -34.75 23.35
N VAL A 205 1.69 -34.50 24.60
CA VAL A 205 2.66 -33.42 24.92
C VAL A 205 4.13 -33.91 24.96
N GLY A 206 4.41 -35.19 24.69
CA GLY A 206 5.77 -35.74 24.78
C GLY A 206 6.71 -35.41 23.60
N ASN A 207 6.19 -35.24 22.38
CA ASN A 207 7.02 -35.19 21.15
C ASN A 207 6.91 -33.88 20.36
N ALA A 208 5.82 -33.11 20.54
CA ALA A 208 5.54 -31.92 19.73
C ALA A 208 6.64 -30.86 19.80
N SER A 209 7.35 -30.78 20.94
CA SER A 209 8.40 -29.78 21.15
C SER A 209 9.65 -30.05 20.29
N ILE A 210 9.99 -31.31 20.02
CA ILE A 210 11.14 -31.67 19.16
C ILE A 210 10.80 -31.42 17.69
N ASP A 211 9.57 -31.74 17.28
CA ASP A 211 9.13 -31.57 15.90
C ASP A 211 9.00 -30.10 15.50
N ILE A 212 8.80 -29.18 16.44
CA ILE A 212 8.80 -27.74 16.15
C ILE A 212 10.18 -27.09 16.26
N MET A 213 11.24 -27.80 16.66
CA MET A 213 12.57 -27.20 16.85
C MET A 213 13.13 -26.67 15.51
N PRO A 214 13.72 -25.46 15.48
CA PRO A 214 14.35 -24.93 14.28
C PRO A 214 15.68 -25.63 13.99
N ASP A 215 16.01 -25.78 12.71
CA ASP A 215 17.31 -26.27 12.27
C ASP A 215 18.34 -25.13 12.15
N PHE A 216 17.87 -23.92 11.85
CA PHE A 216 18.72 -22.75 11.66
C PHE A 216 18.22 -21.53 12.43
N VAL A 217 19.14 -20.83 13.08
CA VAL A 217 18.88 -19.54 13.73
C VAL A 217 19.75 -18.49 13.07
N ILE A 218 19.15 -17.44 12.53
CA ILE A 218 19.86 -16.36 11.87
C ILE A 218 19.70 -15.10 12.71
N SER A 219 20.80 -14.46 13.08
CA SER A 219 20.79 -13.21 13.83
C SER A 219 21.42 -12.09 13.02
N LEU A 220 20.62 -11.07 12.71
CA LEU A 220 21.09 -9.85 12.04
C LEU A 220 21.59 -8.87 13.09
N GLN A 221 22.82 -8.39 12.93
CA GLN A 221 23.45 -7.39 13.79
C GLN A 221 23.65 -6.08 13.00
N ALA A 222 23.39 -4.96 13.67
CA ALA A 222 23.56 -3.61 13.14
C ALA A 222 23.51 -2.62 14.30
N ASP A 223 24.11 -1.44 14.12
CA ASP A 223 24.01 -0.33 15.06
C ASP A 223 22.69 0.43 14.91
N ASP A 224 22.26 1.07 16.00
CA ASP A 224 20.99 1.82 16.05
C ASP A 224 20.99 2.99 15.06
N ASP A 225 22.13 3.67 14.91
CA ASP A 225 22.28 4.78 13.97
C ASP A 225 22.07 4.33 12.51
N PHE A 226 22.67 3.19 12.13
CA PHE A 226 22.51 2.59 10.81
C PHE A 226 21.05 2.22 10.52
N LEU A 227 20.37 1.63 11.52
CA LEU A 227 18.96 1.24 11.38
C LEU A 227 18.03 2.44 11.27
N CYS A 228 18.28 3.49 12.06
CA CYS A 228 17.55 4.75 11.98
C CYS A 228 17.73 5.41 10.62
N GLU A 229 18.97 5.51 10.11
CA GLU A 229 19.24 6.07 8.79
C GLU A 229 18.55 5.27 7.67
N ARG A 230 18.57 3.93 7.78
CA ARG A 230 17.87 3.05 6.84
C ARG A 230 16.37 3.32 6.80
N VAL A 231 15.73 3.55 7.95
CA VAL A 231 14.30 3.92 8.03
C VAL A 231 14.06 5.30 7.41
N MET A 232 14.94 6.27 7.63
CA MET A 232 14.83 7.62 7.05
C MET A 232 14.90 7.63 5.52
N ARG A 233 15.59 6.65 4.92
CA ARG A 233 15.69 6.52 3.45
C ARG A 233 14.47 5.84 2.81
N LEU A 234 13.53 5.31 3.61
CA LEU A 234 12.33 4.65 3.07
C LEU A 234 11.31 5.68 2.56
N PRO A 235 10.58 5.37 1.47
CA PRO A 235 9.48 6.19 1.00
C PRO A 235 8.37 6.33 2.06
N GLU A 236 7.71 7.49 2.13
CA GLU A 236 6.63 7.74 3.11
C GLU A 236 5.49 6.71 3.02
N ARG A 237 5.20 6.19 1.81
CA ARG A 237 4.20 5.12 1.59
C ARG A 237 4.47 3.85 2.41
N ASP A 238 5.73 3.54 2.69
CA ASP A 238 6.16 2.32 3.38
C ASP A 238 6.28 2.57 4.89
N ILE A 239 6.20 3.84 5.33
CA ILE A 239 6.23 4.27 6.72
C ILE A 239 4.80 4.43 7.26
N GLN A 240 3.86 4.93 6.44
CA GLN A 240 2.47 5.15 6.82
C GLN A 240 1.79 3.85 7.30
N GLY A 241 1.25 3.87 8.52
CA GLY A 241 0.59 2.71 9.15
C GLY A 241 1.55 1.71 9.79
N THR A 242 2.86 1.99 9.82
CA THR A 242 3.85 1.19 10.55
C THR A 242 4.25 1.85 11.85
N HIS A 243 4.99 1.13 12.71
CA HIS A 243 5.58 1.67 13.93
C HIS A 243 6.97 2.30 13.71
N TYR A 244 7.25 2.78 12.49
CA TYR A 244 8.51 3.43 12.13
C TYR A 244 8.54 4.93 12.44
N ASP A 245 7.63 5.41 13.29
CA ASP A 245 7.74 6.73 13.90
C ASP A 245 8.95 6.78 14.84
N GLU A 246 9.64 7.91 14.89
CA GLU A 246 10.82 8.13 15.73
C GLU A 246 10.67 7.62 17.19
N PRO A 247 9.65 8.00 17.98
CA PRO A 247 9.52 7.53 19.36
C PRO A 247 9.22 6.03 19.46
N ASN A 248 8.48 5.47 18.51
CA ASN A 248 8.14 4.05 18.49
C ASN A 248 9.34 3.20 18.10
N MET A 249 10.14 3.65 17.13
CA MET A 249 11.35 2.99 16.68
C MET A 249 12.41 2.94 17.79
N ILE A 250 12.68 4.09 18.43
CA ILE A 250 13.64 4.18 19.54
C ILE A 250 13.23 3.26 20.69
N ARG A 251 11.95 3.29 21.10
CA ARG A 251 11.43 2.41 22.16
C ARG A 251 11.65 0.93 21.83
N ARG A 252 11.37 0.52 20.59
CA ARG A 252 11.55 -0.87 20.15
C ARG A 252 13.01 -1.29 20.04
N LEU A 253 13.91 -0.37 19.68
CA LEU A 253 15.34 -0.61 19.71
C LEU A 253 15.83 -0.81 21.15
N MET A 254 15.44 0.07 22.08
CA MET A 254 15.77 -0.08 23.50
C MET A 254 15.26 -1.40 24.06
N GLU A 255 13.97 -1.72 23.86
CA GLU A 255 13.38 -3.01 24.26
C GLU A 255 14.17 -4.20 23.68
N PHE A 256 14.64 -4.10 22.44
CA PHE A 256 15.46 -5.15 21.84
C PHE A 256 16.84 -5.27 22.49
N ARG A 257 17.54 -4.16 22.76
CA ARG A 257 18.87 -4.16 23.39
C ARG A 257 18.83 -4.65 24.83
N GLU A 258 17.79 -4.30 25.59
CA GLU A 258 17.60 -4.78 26.97
C GLU A 258 17.37 -6.29 27.03
N ASN A 259 16.61 -6.85 26.08
CA ASN A 259 16.32 -8.27 25.99
C ASN A 259 17.42 -9.10 25.30
N ASN A 260 18.46 -8.45 24.78
CA ASN A 260 19.59 -9.10 24.10
C ASN A 260 20.90 -8.62 24.69
N THR A 261 21.09 -8.97 25.97
CA THR A 261 22.33 -8.76 26.70
C THR A 261 23.16 -10.04 26.68
N PRO A 262 24.50 -9.98 26.78
CA PRO A 262 25.36 -11.17 26.69
C PRO A 262 24.96 -12.31 27.65
N ASP A 263 24.36 -11.98 28.80
CA ASP A 263 23.91 -12.96 29.80
C ASP A 263 22.46 -13.43 29.62
N ASN A 264 21.65 -12.72 28.83
CA ASN A 264 20.23 -13.01 28.62
C ASN A 264 19.85 -12.66 27.17
N THR A 265 20.23 -13.55 26.24
CA THR A 265 19.88 -13.44 24.82
C THR A 265 19.18 -14.73 24.39
N VAL A 266 18.18 -14.61 23.52
CA VAL A 266 17.52 -15.78 22.88
C VAL A 266 18.52 -16.74 22.23
N LEU A 267 19.64 -16.21 21.73
CA LEU A 267 20.72 -16.97 21.10
C LEU A 267 21.39 -17.97 22.05
N THR A 268 21.52 -17.66 23.35
CA THR A 268 22.17 -18.57 24.31
C THR A 268 21.36 -19.84 24.49
N PHE A 269 20.03 -19.76 24.43
CA PHE A 269 19.15 -20.94 24.47
C PHE A 269 19.36 -21.86 23.26
N PHE A 270 19.57 -21.28 22.07
CA PHE A 270 19.81 -22.08 20.87
C PHE A 270 21.21 -22.71 20.86
N ASP A 271 22.22 -22.00 21.37
CA ASP A 271 23.55 -22.57 21.59
C ASP A 271 23.52 -23.72 22.61
N GLU A 272 22.77 -23.60 23.71
CA GLU A 272 22.52 -24.69 24.67
C GLU A 272 21.81 -25.89 24.03
N ALA A 273 21.02 -25.66 22.99
CA ALA A 273 20.29 -26.69 22.25
C ALA A 273 21.06 -27.24 21.03
N ASP A 274 22.38 -27.04 20.97
CA ASP A 274 23.28 -27.46 19.87
C ASP A 274 22.95 -26.84 18.49
N ILE A 275 22.27 -25.68 18.46
CA ILE A 275 21.95 -24.95 17.23
C ILE A 275 22.70 -23.62 17.23
N HIS A 276 23.84 -23.60 16.54
CA HIS A 276 24.69 -22.41 16.46
C HIS A 276 24.06 -21.30 15.62
N PRO A 277 23.84 -20.09 16.18
CA PRO A 277 23.31 -18.97 15.45
C PRO A 277 24.26 -18.49 14.34
N ILE A 278 23.70 -18.24 13.16
CA ILE A 278 24.38 -17.60 12.04
C ILE A 278 24.32 -16.09 12.25
N LEU A 279 25.43 -15.50 12.66
CA LEU A 279 25.55 -14.06 12.87
C LEU A 279 25.88 -13.36 11.54
N ILE A 280 25.08 -12.36 11.16
CA ILE A 280 25.30 -11.55 9.97
C ILE A 280 25.37 -10.09 10.40
N ASP A 281 26.53 -9.47 10.21
CA ASP A 281 26.72 -8.04 10.41
C ASP A 281 26.29 -7.28 9.15
N LEU A 282 25.33 -6.38 9.28
CA LEU A 282 24.82 -5.56 8.18
C LEU A 282 25.70 -4.35 7.88
N MET A 283 26.70 -4.08 8.72
CA MET A 283 27.64 -2.96 8.55
C MET A 283 28.94 -3.36 7.87
N ASP A 284 29.17 -4.66 7.66
CA ASP A 284 30.35 -5.16 6.95
C ASP A 284 30.30 -4.73 5.47
N GLU A 285 31.40 -4.17 4.98
CA GLU A 285 31.55 -3.75 3.57
C GLU A 285 31.36 -4.91 2.59
N ALA A 286 31.60 -6.16 3.04
CA ALA A 286 31.35 -7.36 2.24
C ALA A 286 29.86 -7.64 1.99
N VAL A 287 28.95 -7.01 2.77
CA VAL A 287 27.50 -7.14 2.65
C VAL A 287 26.96 -5.94 1.87
N GLU A 288 27.31 -5.88 0.58
CA GLU A 288 26.88 -4.78 -0.30
C GLU A 288 25.36 -4.75 -0.53
N ASP A 289 24.73 -5.94 -0.62
CA ASP A 289 23.31 -6.08 -0.97
C ASP A 289 22.63 -7.27 -0.27
N LEU A 290 21.30 -7.20 -0.15
CA LEU A 290 20.44 -8.27 0.38
C LEU A 290 20.67 -9.61 -0.35
N GLU A 291 20.98 -9.56 -1.65
CA GLU A 291 21.25 -10.74 -2.48
C GLU A 291 22.51 -11.49 -2.02
N CYS A 292 23.52 -10.79 -1.50
CA CYS A 292 24.74 -11.41 -0.96
C CYS A 292 24.43 -12.19 0.32
N ILE A 293 23.61 -11.62 1.21
CA ILE A 293 23.14 -12.30 2.43
C ILE A 293 22.38 -13.57 2.06
N LEU A 294 21.45 -13.46 1.12
CA LEU A 294 20.62 -14.59 0.69
C LEU A 294 21.46 -15.69 0.06
N LYS A 295 22.41 -15.35 -0.80
CA LYS A 295 23.33 -16.31 -1.41
C LYS A 295 24.18 -17.04 -0.36
N TYR A 296 24.66 -16.33 0.66
CA TYR A 296 25.36 -16.94 1.79
C TYR A 296 24.46 -17.93 2.53
N LEU A 297 23.22 -17.55 2.84
CA LEU A 297 22.25 -18.43 3.50
C LEU A 297 21.89 -19.65 2.65
N TYR A 298 21.70 -19.49 1.34
CA TYR A 298 21.37 -20.58 0.43
C TYR A 298 22.51 -21.61 0.32
N ASN A 299 23.77 -21.17 0.42
CA ASN A 299 24.90 -22.07 0.47
C ASN A 299 24.91 -22.93 1.75
N ILE A 300 24.41 -22.39 2.86
CA ILE A 300 24.32 -23.09 4.15
C ILE A 300 23.12 -24.05 4.16
N PHE A 301 21.96 -23.59 3.72
CA PHE A 301 20.72 -24.38 3.69
C PHE A 301 20.75 -25.50 2.66
N GLY A 302 21.48 -25.31 1.56
CA GLY A 302 21.51 -26.23 0.44
C GLY A 302 20.32 -26.05 -0.52
N PRO A 303 20.18 -26.95 -1.52
CA PRO A 303 19.14 -26.84 -2.53
C PRO A 303 17.73 -27.05 -1.93
N PRO A 304 16.71 -26.35 -2.46
CA PRO A 304 15.33 -26.55 -2.01
C PRO A 304 14.81 -27.95 -2.38
N ILE A 305 13.76 -28.38 -1.67
CA ILE A 305 13.11 -29.68 -1.92
C ILE A 305 12.40 -29.61 -3.28
N PRO A 306 12.68 -30.53 -4.23
CA PRO A 306 12.02 -30.55 -5.52
C PRO A 306 10.49 -30.64 -5.38
N GLY A 307 9.76 -29.69 -6.00
CA GLY A 307 8.30 -29.65 -6.01
C GLY A 307 7.66 -28.82 -4.87
N ILE A 308 8.41 -28.46 -3.83
CA ILE A 308 7.94 -27.58 -2.75
C ILE A 308 8.56 -26.17 -2.89
N GLY A 309 9.88 -26.11 -3.09
CA GLY A 309 10.58 -24.86 -3.31
C GLY A 309 10.80 -24.56 -4.80
N LEU A 310 11.13 -23.31 -5.09
CA LEU A 310 11.47 -22.84 -6.42
C LEU A 310 12.88 -23.32 -6.79
N SER A 311 13.00 -23.97 -7.95
CA SER A 311 14.31 -24.25 -8.54
C SER A 311 15.02 -22.94 -8.94
N ASP A 312 16.35 -22.95 -9.01
CA ASP A 312 17.14 -21.80 -9.48
C ASP A 312 16.67 -21.31 -10.86
N GLU A 313 16.29 -22.23 -11.76
CA GLU A 313 15.76 -21.89 -13.09
C GLU A 313 14.38 -21.20 -13.02
N GLU A 314 13.52 -21.62 -12.09
CA GLU A 314 12.18 -21.05 -11.91
C GLU A 314 12.25 -19.67 -11.26
N GLU A 315 13.16 -19.50 -10.31
CA GLU A 315 13.43 -18.22 -9.67
C GLU A 315 13.94 -17.18 -10.68
N GLU A 316 14.88 -17.56 -11.57
CA GLU A 316 15.34 -16.67 -12.64
C GLU A 316 14.22 -16.31 -13.63
N ARG A 317 13.36 -17.28 -13.98
CA ARG A 317 12.20 -17.03 -14.85
C ARG A 317 11.23 -16.04 -14.23
N LEU A 318 10.91 -16.20 -12.95
CA LEU A 318 10.05 -15.25 -12.23
C LEU A 318 10.68 -13.87 -12.14
N LYS A 319 11.98 -13.77 -11.86
CA LYS A 319 12.69 -12.47 -11.82
C LYS A 319 12.64 -11.77 -13.18
N LYS A 320 12.77 -12.52 -14.29
CA LYS A 320 12.61 -11.98 -15.65
C LYS A 320 11.17 -11.51 -15.92
N LEU A 321 10.17 -12.31 -15.55
CA LEU A 321 8.75 -11.95 -15.70
C LEU A 321 8.38 -10.70 -14.88
N GLU A 322 8.82 -10.61 -13.62
CA GLU A 322 8.59 -9.44 -12.77
C GLU A 322 9.23 -8.17 -13.37
N GLN A 323 10.47 -8.29 -13.88
CA GLN A 323 11.15 -7.18 -14.57
C GLN A 323 10.41 -6.76 -15.84
N GLU A 324 9.92 -7.71 -16.64
CA GLU A 324 9.11 -7.44 -17.82
C GLU A 324 7.78 -6.77 -17.44
N GLU A 325 7.10 -7.24 -16.40
CA GLU A 325 5.85 -6.65 -15.90
C GLU A 325 6.06 -5.22 -15.41
N GLN A 326 7.11 -4.95 -14.63
CA GLN A 326 7.45 -3.61 -14.18
C GLN A 326 7.75 -2.69 -15.37
N ARG A 327 8.49 -3.18 -16.37
CA ARG A 327 8.78 -2.43 -17.59
C ARG A 327 7.50 -2.11 -18.37
N LEU A 328 6.59 -3.07 -18.49
CA LEU A 328 5.29 -2.87 -19.14
C LEU A 328 4.43 -1.85 -18.39
N LYS A 329 4.37 -1.92 -17.06
CA LYS A 329 3.67 -0.93 -16.23
C LYS A 329 4.23 0.47 -16.41
N GLN A 330 5.54 0.63 -16.42
CA GLN A 330 6.19 1.92 -16.68
C GLN A 330 5.87 2.44 -18.09
N GLN A 331 5.92 1.59 -19.12
CA GLN A 331 5.56 1.97 -20.48
C GLN A 331 4.10 2.39 -20.60
N ALA A 332 3.18 1.64 -19.97
CA ALA A 332 1.76 1.97 -19.94
C ALA A 332 1.50 3.32 -19.28
N TYR A 333 2.13 3.58 -18.13
CA TYR A 333 2.03 4.87 -17.43
C TYR A 333 2.53 6.04 -18.29
N MET A 334 3.67 5.88 -18.96
CA MET A 334 4.22 6.91 -19.84
C MET A 334 3.32 7.17 -21.05
N LEU A 335 2.74 6.12 -21.63
CA LEU A 335 1.80 6.24 -22.75
C LEU A 335 0.50 6.93 -22.34
N GLU A 336 -0.05 6.57 -21.17
CA GLU A 336 -1.25 7.20 -20.61
C GLU A 336 -1.02 8.70 -20.38
N LYS A 337 0.14 9.07 -19.82
CA LYS A 337 0.52 10.47 -19.64
C LYS A 337 0.62 11.21 -20.98
N GLN A 338 1.24 10.61 -21.99
CA GLN A 338 1.33 11.22 -23.33
C GLN A 338 -0.05 11.43 -23.96
N LEU A 339 -0.94 10.44 -23.87
CA LEU A 339 -2.31 10.57 -24.36
C LEU A 339 -3.09 11.68 -23.64
N ALA A 340 -2.91 11.81 -22.32
CA ALA A 340 -3.53 12.88 -21.54
C ALA A 340 -3.01 14.27 -21.94
N GLU A 341 -1.70 14.40 -22.17
CA GLU A 341 -1.09 15.65 -22.65
C GLU A 341 -1.58 16.02 -24.07
N GLU A 342 -1.66 15.05 -24.98
CA GLU A 342 -2.22 15.26 -26.32
C GLU A 342 -3.69 15.66 -26.30
N GLN A 343 -4.51 15.02 -25.45
CA GLN A 343 -5.91 15.39 -25.27
C GLN A 343 -6.05 16.80 -24.71
N ALA A 344 -5.30 17.14 -23.66
CA ALA A 344 -5.31 18.48 -23.09
C ALA A 344 -4.89 19.56 -24.10
N LYS A 345 -3.94 19.24 -24.99
CA LYS A 345 -3.53 20.13 -26.07
C LYS A 345 -4.64 20.35 -27.09
N LYS A 346 -5.32 19.28 -27.53
CA LYS A 346 -6.48 19.39 -28.44
C LYS A 346 -7.61 20.20 -27.81
N ASP A 347 -7.94 19.92 -26.55
CA ASP A 347 -8.96 20.69 -25.82
C ASP A 347 -8.61 22.18 -25.70
N TYR A 348 -7.32 22.48 -25.53
CA TYR A 348 -6.82 23.85 -25.51
C TYR A 348 -6.96 24.53 -26.87
N GLU A 349 -6.59 23.84 -27.96
CA GLU A 349 -6.74 24.33 -29.34
C GLU A 349 -8.21 24.60 -29.68
N ASP A 350 -9.12 23.68 -29.37
CA ASP A 350 -10.57 23.84 -29.59
C ASP A 350 -11.15 25.02 -28.80
N LYS A 351 -10.71 25.22 -27.55
CA LYS A 351 -11.12 26.37 -26.73
C LYS A 351 -10.57 27.67 -27.30
N MET A 352 -9.34 27.67 -27.80
CA MET A 352 -8.71 28.84 -28.39
C MET A 352 -9.43 29.26 -29.68
N GLU A 353 -9.81 28.30 -30.52
CA GLU A 353 -10.57 28.56 -31.75
C GLU A 353 -11.93 29.18 -31.43
N LYS A 354 -12.70 28.58 -30.52
CA LYS A 354 -13.99 29.14 -30.06
C LYS A 354 -13.86 30.54 -29.46
N TRP A 355 -12.77 30.77 -28.72
CA TRP A 355 -12.50 32.08 -28.14
C TRP A 355 -12.17 33.11 -29.23
N ALA A 356 -11.36 32.75 -30.23
CA ALA A 356 -11.04 33.61 -31.36
C ALA A 356 -12.28 33.98 -32.18
N GLU A 357 -13.17 33.01 -32.48
CA GLU A 357 -14.44 33.27 -33.17
C GLU A 357 -15.34 34.23 -32.38
N THR A 358 -15.39 34.05 -31.06
CA THR A 358 -16.21 34.92 -30.18
C THR A 358 -15.63 36.32 -30.13
N LEU A 359 -14.30 36.43 -30.04
CA LEU A 359 -13.59 37.70 -30.04
C LEU A 359 -13.80 38.47 -31.35
N GLU A 360 -13.73 37.79 -32.49
CA GLU A 360 -13.99 38.40 -33.80
C GLU A 360 -15.41 38.96 -33.90
N LYS A 361 -16.42 38.23 -33.39
CA LYS A 361 -17.82 38.71 -33.34
C LYS A 361 -17.95 39.97 -32.48
N LEU A 362 -17.33 39.97 -31.29
CA LEU A 362 -17.33 41.13 -30.41
C LEU A 362 -16.65 42.34 -31.05
N GLN A 363 -15.51 42.14 -31.71
CA GLN A 363 -14.82 43.21 -32.44
C GLN A 363 -15.69 43.80 -33.56
N MET A 364 -16.38 42.96 -34.34
CA MET A 364 -17.31 43.44 -35.37
C MET A 364 -18.49 44.22 -34.78
N GLU A 365 -18.99 43.83 -33.60
CA GLU A 365 -20.04 44.55 -32.89
C GLU A 365 -19.55 45.90 -32.36
N GLU A 366 -18.36 45.93 -31.72
CA GLU A 366 -17.71 47.16 -31.28
C GLU A 366 -17.47 48.14 -32.44
N GLU A 367 -16.96 47.65 -33.58
CA GLU A 367 -16.75 48.49 -34.78
C GLU A 367 -18.06 49.07 -35.30
N LYS A 368 -19.16 48.31 -35.29
CA LYS A 368 -20.49 48.83 -35.68
C LYS A 368 -20.97 49.91 -34.73
N ILE A 369 -20.77 49.74 -33.43
CA ILE A 369 -21.14 50.74 -32.43
C ILE A 369 -20.32 52.02 -32.65
N ILE A 370 -19.00 51.90 -32.79
CA ILE A 370 -18.12 53.05 -33.04
C ILE A 370 -18.51 53.76 -34.34
N ALA A 371 -18.83 53.01 -35.41
CA ALA A 371 -19.30 53.59 -36.67
C ALA A 371 -20.63 54.35 -36.48
N ALA A 372 -21.58 53.79 -35.74
CA ALA A 372 -22.86 54.45 -35.44
C ALA A 372 -22.69 55.71 -34.58
N GLU A 373 -21.82 55.68 -33.57
CA GLU A 373 -21.52 56.84 -32.72
C GLU A 373 -20.80 57.97 -33.47
N THR A 374 -19.97 57.62 -34.47
CA THR A 374 -19.26 58.62 -35.30
C THR A 374 -20.10 59.17 -36.45
N GLU A 375 -21.22 58.53 -36.80
CA GLU A 375 -22.10 58.91 -37.91
C GLU A 375 -22.71 60.32 -37.76
N PRO A 376 -23.24 60.76 -36.60
CA PRO A 376 -23.76 62.12 -36.43
C PRO A 376 -22.70 63.20 -36.67
N LEU A 377 -21.48 62.98 -36.16
CA LEU A 377 -20.36 63.89 -36.38
C LEU A 377 -19.96 63.93 -37.85
N ARG A 378 -19.88 62.77 -38.51
CA ARG A 378 -19.55 62.66 -39.93
C ARG A 378 -20.60 63.34 -40.81
N PHE A 379 -21.89 63.17 -40.50
CA PHE A 379 -23.00 63.83 -41.19
C PHE A 379 -22.93 65.35 -41.00
N TYR A 380 -22.68 65.82 -39.77
CA TYR A 380 -22.52 67.24 -39.49
C TYR A 380 -21.37 67.85 -40.29
N LEU A 381 -20.19 67.20 -40.29
CA LEU A 381 -19.05 67.64 -41.08
C LEU A 381 -19.44 67.69 -42.57
N MET A 382 -20.02 66.61 -43.12
CA MET A 382 -20.39 66.52 -44.55
C MET A 382 -21.41 67.58 -44.98
N LYS A 383 -22.38 67.90 -44.13
CA LYS A 383 -23.48 68.82 -44.46
C LYS A 383 -23.10 70.28 -44.29
N TYR A 384 -22.38 70.62 -43.22
CA TYR A 384 -22.16 72.02 -42.82
C TYR A 384 -20.73 72.51 -43.05
N VAL A 385 -19.71 71.64 -42.89
CA VAL A 385 -18.30 72.05 -42.94
C VAL A 385 -17.69 71.81 -44.33
N PHE A 386 -17.88 70.61 -44.88
CA PHE A 386 -17.28 70.22 -46.15
C PHE A 386 -17.65 71.10 -47.35
N PRO A 387 -18.91 71.53 -47.57
CA PRO A 387 -19.26 72.33 -48.74
C PRO A 387 -18.52 73.68 -48.75
N THR A 388 -18.47 74.36 -47.61
CA THR A 388 -17.80 75.66 -47.44
C THR A 388 -16.27 75.51 -47.52
N LEU A 389 -15.71 74.49 -46.85
CA LEU A 389 -14.28 74.22 -46.87
C LEU A 389 -13.80 73.81 -48.27
N THR A 390 -14.58 72.98 -48.99
CA THR A 390 -14.26 72.55 -50.35
C THR A 390 -14.28 73.74 -51.32
N GLN A 391 -15.25 74.65 -51.19
CA GLN A 391 -15.29 75.87 -51.98
C GLN A 391 -14.09 76.79 -51.68
N GLY A 392 -13.74 76.95 -50.40
CA GLY A 392 -12.55 77.71 -50.01
C GLY A 392 -11.25 77.11 -50.53
N LEU A 393 -11.08 75.79 -50.40
CA LEU A 393 -9.92 75.07 -50.96
C LEU A 393 -9.85 75.20 -52.48
N LEU A 394 -10.99 75.17 -53.17
CA LEU A 394 -11.06 75.35 -54.62
C LEU A 394 -10.65 76.78 -55.02
N GLU A 395 -11.04 77.81 -54.26
CA GLU A 395 -10.63 79.19 -54.49
C GLU A 395 -9.15 79.44 -54.19
N VAL A 396 -8.61 78.84 -53.12
CA VAL A 396 -7.17 78.85 -52.82
C VAL A 396 -6.38 78.22 -53.98
N ALA A 397 -6.86 77.08 -54.51
CA ALA A 397 -6.21 76.39 -55.62
C ALA A 397 -6.22 77.19 -56.93
N LYS A 398 -7.24 78.04 -57.15
CA LYS A 398 -7.34 78.94 -58.31
C LYS A 398 -6.41 80.15 -58.20
N ILE A 399 -6.40 80.80 -57.04
CA ILE A 399 -5.74 82.09 -56.85
C ILE A 399 -4.25 81.91 -56.53
N ARG A 400 -3.88 80.77 -55.94
CA ARG A 400 -2.51 80.44 -55.50
C ARG A 400 -1.84 81.60 -54.76
N PRO A 401 -2.41 82.03 -53.63
CA PRO A 401 -1.81 83.05 -52.77
C PRO A 401 -0.47 82.56 -52.20
N ASP A 402 0.39 83.50 -51.81
CA ASP A 402 1.70 83.20 -51.22
C ASP A 402 1.58 82.44 -49.88
N ASP A 403 0.50 82.68 -49.11
CA ASP A 403 0.11 81.88 -47.95
C ASP A 403 -1.31 81.28 -48.16
N PRO A 404 -1.41 79.99 -48.52
CA PRO A 404 -2.69 79.32 -48.76
C PRO A 404 -3.49 79.04 -47.49
N VAL A 405 -2.84 78.96 -46.32
CA VAL A 405 -3.52 78.66 -45.06
C VAL A 405 -4.19 79.92 -44.53
N ASP A 406 -3.47 81.04 -44.52
CA ASP A 406 -3.99 82.32 -44.03
C ASP A 406 -5.12 82.83 -44.93
N TYR A 407 -4.96 82.71 -46.25
CA TYR A 407 -6.00 83.06 -47.22
C TYR A 407 -7.27 82.21 -47.07
N LEU A 408 -7.13 80.90 -46.80
CA LEU A 408 -8.28 80.03 -46.53
C LEU A 408 -8.98 80.42 -45.23
N ALA A 409 -8.23 80.76 -44.18
CA ALA A 409 -8.78 81.24 -42.92
C ALA A 409 -9.57 82.53 -43.12
N GLU A 410 -9.00 83.53 -43.81
CA GLU A 410 -9.71 84.77 -44.15
C GLU A 410 -10.98 84.51 -44.98
N TYR A 411 -10.91 83.60 -45.96
CA TYR A 411 -12.06 83.21 -46.78
C TYR A 411 -13.19 82.61 -45.94
N LEU A 412 -12.86 81.72 -45.01
CA LEU A 412 -13.84 81.10 -44.11
C LEU A 412 -14.41 82.12 -43.10
N PHE A 413 -13.59 83.01 -42.55
CA PHE A 413 -14.07 84.09 -41.67
C PHE A 413 -14.98 85.08 -42.41
N LYS A 414 -14.74 85.32 -43.70
CA LYS A 414 -15.58 86.20 -44.51
C LYS A 414 -16.95 85.61 -44.82
N ILE A 415 -17.04 84.29 -44.98
CA ILE A 415 -18.31 83.58 -45.20
C ILE A 415 -19.09 83.42 -43.89
N ASN A 416 -18.41 83.39 -42.75
CA ASN A 416 -19.01 83.31 -41.41
C ASN A 416 -18.48 84.41 -40.47
N PRO A 417 -18.89 85.68 -40.66
CA PRO A 417 -18.32 86.83 -39.97
C PRO A 417 -18.65 86.89 -38.46
N GLU A 418 -19.70 86.21 -38.01
CA GLU A 418 -20.06 86.15 -36.58
C GLU A 418 -19.40 84.96 -35.84
N GLY A 419 -18.72 84.05 -36.56
CA GLY A 419 -18.10 82.85 -35.99
C GLY A 419 -19.10 81.79 -35.48
N LYS A 420 -20.41 82.00 -35.67
CA LYS A 420 -21.49 81.16 -35.11
C LYS A 420 -22.16 80.21 -36.09
N MET A 421 -21.81 80.19 -37.39
CA MET A 421 -22.39 79.19 -38.34
C MET A 421 -22.25 77.74 -37.89
N PHE A 422 -21.27 77.44 -37.04
CA PHE A 422 -20.99 76.09 -36.56
C PHE A 422 -21.52 75.82 -35.14
N ASP A 423 -22.22 76.77 -34.51
CA ASP A 423 -22.86 76.57 -33.21
C ASP A 423 -24.26 75.95 -33.44
N PRO A 424 -24.48 74.67 -33.08
CA PRO A 424 -25.75 74.00 -33.34
C PRO A 424 -26.95 74.66 -32.62
N SER A 425 -26.73 75.51 -31.62
CA SER A 425 -27.79 76.28 -30.94
C SER A 425 -28.27 77.52 -31.69
N PHE A 426 -27.58 77.94 -32.77
CA PHE A 426 -27.86 79.22 -33.43
C PHE A 426 -28.88 79.12 -34.58
N ASN A 427 -29.11 77.92 -35.12
CA ASN A 427 -30.14 77.65 -36.12
C ASN A 427 -31.19 76.71 -35.52
N ARG A 428 -32.47 77.04 -35.70
CA ARG A 428 -33.62 76.24 -35.20
C ARG A 428 -33.57 74.76 -35.66
N GLU A 429 -33.00 74.53 -36.84
CA GLU A 429 -32.75 73.17 -37.36
C GLU A 429 -31.57 72.44 -36.70
N GLY A 430 -30.59 73.18 -36.15
CA GLY A 430 -29.46 72.62 -35.41
C GLY A 430 -29.84 72.18 -33.98
N GLU A 431 -30.74 72.92 -33.33
CA GLU A 431 -31.34 72.55 -32.04
C GLU A 431 -32.16 71.26 -32.15
N ASP A 432 -32.96 71.11 -33.22
CA ASP A 432 -33.73 69.90 -33.47
C ASP A 432 -32.82 68.68 -33.77
N LEU A 433 -31.69 68.89 -34.46
CA LEU A 433 -30.70 67.84 -34.73
C LEU A 433 -29.94 67.38 -33.47
N LEU A 434 -29.63 68.31 -32.56
CA LEU A 434 -29.05 67.96 -31.26
C LEU A 434 -30.01 67.12 -30.42
N GLN A 435 -31.28 67.53 -30.31
CA GLN A 435 -32.30 66.77 -29.58
C GLN A 435 -32.56 65.37 -30.18
N GLN A 436 -32.49 65.25 -31.52
CA GLN A 436 -32.55 63.96 -32.19
C GLN A 436 -31.32 63.09 -31.89
N SER A 437 -30.11 63.67 -31.84
CA SER A 437 -28.90 62.92 -31.49
C SER A 437 -28.87 62.46 -30.02
N GLU A 438 -29.39 63.27 -29.10
CA GLU A 438 -29.50 62.93 -27.68
C GLU A 438 -30.53 61.82 -27.43
N SER A 439 -31.66 61.84 -28.13
CA SER A 439 -32.68 60.78 -28.03
C SER A 439 -32.23 59.45 -28.63
N VAL A 440 -31.48 59.46 -29.74
CA VAL A 440 -30.85 58.25 -30.30
C VAL A 440 -29.79 57.68 -29.34
N SER A 441 -28.97 58.55 -28.74
CA SER A 441 -27.96 58.13 -27.75
C SER A 441 -28.56 57.55 -26.46
N GLN A 442 -29.77 58.00 -26.06
CA GLN A 442 -30.49 57.43 -24.92
C GLN A 442 -31.11 56.07 -25.22
N ASN A 443 -31.58 55.84 -26.46
CA ASN A 443 -32.12 54.55 -26.86
C ASN A 443 -31.03 53.48 -27.01
N ILE A 444 -29.84 53.83 -27.49
CA ILE A 444 -28.70 52.90 -27.61
C ILE A 444 -28.12 52.48 -26.25
N LYS A 445 -28.34 53.29 -25.18
CA LYS A 445 -27.91 52.93 -23.81
C LYS A 445 -28.92 52.08 -23.04
N HIS A 446 -30.13 51.91 -23.57
CA HIS A 446 -31.23 51.19 -22.92
C HIS A 446 -31.53 49.81 -23.55
N GLU A 447 -30.98 49.52 -24.72
CA GLU A 447 -30.80 48.16 -25.26
C GLU A 447 -29.42 47.61 -24.85
#